data_AF-A0A834WLD4-F1
#
_entry.id   AF-A0A834WLD4-F1
#
_cell.length_a   1.000
_cell.length_b   1.000
_cell.length_c   1.000
_cell.angle_alpha   90.00
_cell.angle_beta   90.00
_cell.angle_gamma   90.00
#
_symmetry.space_group_name_H-M   'P 1'
#
loop_
_entity.id
_entity.type
_entity.pdbx_description
1 polymer ?
#
loop_
_entity_poly.entity_id
_entity_poly.type
_entity_poly.pdbx_seq_one_letter_code
_entity_poly.pdbx_strand_id
1 'polypeptide(L)'
;MEGGEGPSFPFGQHQYKNPAVAMPTTQIQDVDATNAGINEEQPAPHAVVRESIHCIPLANMTRIMRQILPQNTRISKDDKQTLQVCVSAFIRFFTNKAKEQCHQDCRITITPDDML
;
A
#
# COMPACT_ATOMS: atom_id res chain seq x y z
N MET A 1 22.51 12.69 47.81
CA MET A 1 21.47 13.47 47.10
C MET A 1 22.19 14.55 46.32
N GLU A 2 22.55 14.25 45.09
CA GLU A 2 22.98 15.22 44.08
C GLU A 2 22.25 14.81 42.81
N GLY A 3 21.37 15.69 42.33
CA GLY A 3 20.55 15.48 41.15
C GLY A 3 21.38 15.71 39.89
N GLY A 4 21.54 14.67 39.08
CA GLY A 4 22.16 14.79 37.77
C GLY A 4 21.18 15.42 36.78
N GLU A 5 21.45 16.66 36.39
CA GLU A 5 20.82 17.29 35.23
C GLU A 5 21.39 16.66 33.95
N GLY A 6 20.54 15.97 33.18
CA GLY A 6 20.89 15.43 31.88
C GLY A 6 21.16 16.55 30.85
N PRO A 7 21.92 16.28 29.78
CA PRO A 7 22.27 17.32 28.81
C PRO A 7 21.01 17.85 28.10
N SER A 8 20.81 19.16 28.23
CA SER A 8 19.79 19.92 27.53
C SER A 8 20.15 20.00 26.05
N PHE A 9 19.38 19.36 25.18
CA PHE A 9 19.54 19.51 23.74
C PHE A 9 18.96 20.85 23.28
N PRO A 10 19.71 21.69 22.54
CA PRO A 10 19.16 22.93 22.02
C PRO A 10 18.11 22.61 20.93
N PHE A 11 16.89 23.14 21.12
CA PHE A 11 15.82 23.15 20.12
C PHE A 11 16.23 24.06 18.95
N GLY A 12 17.12 23.57 18.11
CA GLY A 12 17.46 24.20 16.84
C GLY A 12 16.30 24.01 15.88
N GLN A 13 15.81 25.10 15.29
CA GLN A 13 14.92 25.09 14.14
C GLN A 13 15.62 24.38 12.97
N HIS A 14 15.54 23.05 12.90
CA HIS A 14 15.82 22.33 11.68
C HIS A 14 14.63 22.54 10.74
N GLN A 15 14.78 23.48 9.81
CA GLN A 15 14.02 23.52 8.58
C GLN A 15 14.05 22.10 7.97
N TYR A 16 12.91 21.42 7.95
CA TYR A 16 12.70 20.33 7.01
C TYR A 16 12.68 20.95 5.61
N LYS A 17 13.88 21.15 5.05
CA LYS A 17 14.08 21.46 3.64
C LYS A 17 13.68 20.21 2.88
N ASN A 18 12.48 20.25 2.34
CA ASN A 18 11.89 19.27 1.45
C ASN A 18 12.88 18.98 0.29
N PRO A 19 13.55 17.83 0.21
CA PRO A 19 14.16 17.43 -1.04
C PRO A 19 13.04 16.83 -1.87
N ALA A 20 12.63 17.55 -2.91
CA ALA A 20 11.78 17.01 -3.95
C ALA A 20 12.33 15.63 -4.39
N VAL A 21 11.70 14.55 -3.95
CA VAL A 21 11.79 13.28 -4.65
C VAL A 21 10.94 13.49 -5.90
N ALA A 22 11.64 13.76 -6.99
CA ALA A 22 11.05 13.92 -8.31
C ALA A 22 10.24 12.65 -8.65
N MET A 23 8.92 12.79 -8.68
CA MET A 23 8.08 11.94 -9.51
C MET A 23 8.36 12.35 -10.97
N PRO A 24 8.53 11.43 -11.94
CA PRO A 24 8.57 11.82 -13.33
C PRO A 24 7.21 12.43 -13.69
N THR A 25 7.17 13.77 -13.76
CA THR A 25 6.04 14.52 -14.29
C THR A 25 6.12 14.41 -15.80
N THR A 26 5.33 13.51 -16.37
CA THR A 26 5.08 13.52 -17.82
C THR A 26 4.35 14.82 -18.14
N GLN A 27 5.04 15.70 -18.87
CA GLN A 27 4.52 16.96 -19.37
C GLN A 27 3.33 16.70 -20.31
N ILE A 28 2.17 17.25 -19.98
CA ILE A 28 1.07 17.42 -20.94
C ILE A 28 1.24 18.83 -21.51
N GLN A 29 1.60 18.93 -22.79
CA GLN A 29 1.60 20.19 -23.55
C GLN A 29 0.19 20.47 -24.07
N ASP A 30 -0.29 21.68 -23.83
CA ASP A 30 -1.52 22.25 -24.42
C ASP A 30 -1.49 22.18 -25.95
N VAL A 31 -2.54 21.60 -26.56
CA VAL A 31 -2.90 21.87 -27.95
C VAL A 31 -4.41 22.04 -28.09
N ASP A 32 -4.72 23.06 -28.88
CA ASP A 32 -5.98 23.72 -29.21
C ASP A 32 -7.13 22.79 -29.68
N ALA A 33 -8.36 23.29 -29.53
CA ALA A 33 -9.60 22.57 -29.84
C ALA A 33 -9.87 22.38 -31.35
N THR A 34 -10.76 21.42 -31.66
CA THR A 34 -11.54 21.23 -32.91
C THR A 34 -11.07 20.07 -33.82
N ASN A 35 -11.78 18.93 -33.81
CA ASN A 35 -12.79 18.57 -34.80
C ASN A 35 -13.34 17.14 -34.56
N ALA A 36 -14.50 16.88 -35.15
CA ALA A 36 -15.24 15.62 -35.10
C ALA A 36 -14.72 14.59 -36.12
N GLY A 37 -14.77 13.30 -35.78
CA GLY A 37 -14.59 12.22 -36.75
C GLY A 37 -14.40 10.84 -36.10
N ILE A 38 -15.07 9.84 -36.67
CA ILE A 38 -15.28 8.48 -36.17
C ILE A 38 -14.21 7.55 -36.78
N ASN A 39 -13.48 6.74 -35.98
CA ASN A 39 -13.21 5.31 -36.26
C ASN A 39 -12.33 4.63 -35.21
N GLU A 40 -12.59 3.33 -35.03
CA GLU A 40 -11.87 2.37 -34.19
C GLU A 40 -10.35 2.31 -34.48
N GLU A 41 -9.52 2.41 -33.44
CA GLU A 41 -8.14 1.91 -33.46
C GLU A 41 -7.74 1.40 -32.05
N GLN A 42 -7.97 0.10 -31.86
CA GLN A 42 -7.12 -0.88 -31.18
C GLN A 42 -6.36 -0.42 -29.91
N PRO A 43 -6.75 -0.87 -28.70
CA PRO A 43 -5.97 -0.59 -27.50
C PRO A 43 -4.59 -1.25 -27.62
N ALA A 44 -3.55 -0.44 -27.38
CA ALA A 44 -2.16 -0.84 -27.26
C ALA A 44 -2.04 -2.13 -26.44
N PRO A 45 -1.13 -3.05 -26.83
CA PRO A 45 -1.09 -4.41 -26.31
C PRO A 45 -1.06 -4.35 -24.80
N HIS A 46 -2.18 -4.79 -24.21
CA HIS A 46 -2.32 -5.06 -22.81
C HIS A 46 -1.05 -5.80 -22.39
N ALA A 47 -0.17 -5.09 -21.68
CA ALA A 47 0.83 -5.75 -20.90
C ALA A 47 0.00 -6.64 -19.97
N VAL A 48 -0.07 -7.92 -20.30
CA VAL A 48 -0.47 -8.95 -19.38
C VAL A 48 0.64 -8.93 -18.34
N VAL A 49 0.56 -7.95 -17.44
CA VAL A 49 1.15 -8.04 -16.13
C VAL A 49 0.45 -9.27 -15.60
N ARG A 50 1.15 -10.41 -15.65
CA ARG A 50 0.82 -11.50 -14.75
C ARG A 50 0.88 -10.83 -13.38
N GLU A 51 -0.27 -10.41 -12.88
CA GLU A 51 -0.43 -9.85 -11.56
C GLU A 51 -0.01 -10.97 -10.63
N SER A 52 1.29 -11.00 -10.37
CA SER A 52 1.86 -11.89 -9.39
C SER A 52 1.17 -11.51 -8.10
N ILE A 53 0.33 -12.41 -7.58
CA ILE A 53 -0.28 -12.22 -6.28
C ILE A 53 0.88 -12.27 -5.29
N HIS A 54 1.34 -11.08 -4.89
CA HIS A 54 2.31 -10.90 -3.83
C HIS A 54 1.65 -11.44 -2.55
N CYS A 55 1.96 -12.69 -2.23
CA CYS A 55 1.47 -13.37 -1.04
C CYS A 55 2.47 -13.22 0.10
N ILE A 56 1.97 -13.13 1.33
CA ILE A 56 2.83 -13.27 2.51
C ILE A 56 3.52 -14.65 2.51
N PRO A 57 4.74 -14.80 3.05
CA PRO A 57 5.38 -16.10 3.13
C PRO A 57 4.52 -17.13 3.90
N LEU A 58 4.39 -18.35 3.35
CA LEU A 58 3.56 -19.40 3.93
C LEU A 58 3.96 -19.77 5.36
N ALA A 59 5.26 -19.68 5.67
CA ALA A 59 5.79 -19.90 7.01
C ALA A 59 5.23 -18.90 8.04
N ASN A 60 5.13 -17.63 7.65
CA ASN A 60 4.57 -16.57 8.50
C ASN A 60 3.09 -16.83 8.77
N MET A 61 2.32 -17.18 7.72
CA MET A 61 0.91 -17.55 7.85
C MET A 61 0.73 -18.77 8.77
N THR A 62 1.51 -19.83 8.54
CA THR A 62 1.44 -21.06 9.35
C THR A 62 1.76 -20.78 10.82
N ARG A 63 2.74 -19.93 11.12
CA ARG A 63 3.08 -19.53 12.48
C ARG A 63 1.90 -18.85 13.18
N ILE A 64 1.22 -17.91 12.51
CA ILE A 64 0.05 -17.21 13.05
C ILE A 64 -1.11 -18.20 13.28
N MET A 65 -1.40 -19.07 12.30
CA MET A 65 -2.42 -20.11 12.46
C MET A 65 -2.15 -21.00 13.67
N ARG A 66 -0.89 -21.31 13.97
CA ARG A 66 -0.50 -22.14 15.12
C ARG A 66 -0.63 -21.44 16.46
N GLN A 67 -0.57 -20.11 16.51
CA GLN A 67 -0.71 -19.38 17.78
C GLN A 67 -2.12 -19.48 18.37
N ILE A 68 -3.13 -19.64 17.52
CA ILE A 68 -4.54 -19.71 17.94
C ILE A 68 -5.07 -21.14 18.05
N LEU A 69 -4.27 -22.14 17.66
CA LEU A 69 -4.66 -23.55 17.65
C LEU A 69 -3.92 -24.35 18.74
N PRO A 70 -4.56 -25.36 19.34
CA PRO A 70 -3.88 -26.32 20.21
C PRO A 70 -2.68 -27.01 19.52
N GLN A 71 -1.70 -27.44 20.32
CA GLN A 71 -0.42 -28.00 19.84
C GLN A 71 -0.58 -29.18 18.87
N ASN A 72 -1.59 -30.02 19.10
CA ASN A 72 -1.80 -31.27 18.34
C ASN A 72 -2.72 -31.11 17.12
N THR A 73 -3.21 -29.90 16.85
CA THR A 73 -4.10 -29.68 15.70
C THR A 73 -3.32 -29.94 14.40
N ARG A 74 -3.97 -30.53 13.40
CA ARG A 74 -3.41 -30.66 12.05
C ARG A 74 -4.02 -29.58 11.17
N ILE A 75 -3.18 -28.93 10.36
CA ILE A 75 -3.62 -27.95 9.36
C ILE A 75 -3.29 -28.55 8.01
N SER A 76 -4.28 -28.67 7.12
CA SER A 76 -4.07 -29.24 5.80
C SER A 76 -3.19 -28.33 4.93
N LYS A 77 -2.70 -28.86 3.81
CA LYS A 77 -1.95 -28.06 2.84
C LYS A 77 -2.85 -26.99 2.20
N ASP A 78 -4.08 -27.38 1.85
CA ASP A 78 -5.04 -26.49 1.21
C ASP A 78 -5.42 -25.32 2.11
N ASP A 79 -5.74 -25.59 3.38
CA ASP A 79 -6.09 -24.53 4.35
C ASP A 79 -4.99 -23.47 4.47
N LYS A 80 -3.72 -23.88 4.45
CA LYS A 80 -2.58 -22.96 4.51
C LYS A 80 -2.49 -22.09 3.26
N GLN A 81 -2.73 -22.65 2.07
CA GLN A 81 -2.69 -21.92 0.81
C GLN A 81 -3.90 -20.99 0.67
N THR A 82 -5.08 -21.47 1.04
CA THR A 82 -6.33 -20.71 1.03
C THR A 82 -6.24 -19.50 1.96
N LEU A 83 -5.73 -19.67 3.18
CA LEU A 83 -5.55 -18.54 4.10
C LEU A 83 -4.41 -17.60 3.67
N GLN A 84 -3.33 -18.11 3.07
CA GLN A 84 -2.27 -17.27 2.52
C GLN A 84 -2.81 -16.31 1.45
N VAL A 85 -3.62 -16.82 0.52
CA VAL A 85 -4.26 -16.02 -0.53
C VAL A 85 -5.30 -15.09 0.08
N CYS A 86 -6.14 -15.58 0.98
CA CYS A 86 -7.21 -14.81 1.63
C CYS A 86 -6.67 -13.60 2.39
N VAL A 87 -5.65 -13.78 3.25
CA VAL A 87 -5.06 -12.67 4.01
C VAL A 87 -4.39 -11.65 3.10
N SER A 88 -3.73 -12.11 2.03
CA SER A 88 -3.11 -11.21 1.05
C SER A 88 -4.16 -10.43 0.24
N ALA A 89 -5.30 -11.06 -0.06
CA ALA A 89 -6.44 -10.39 -0.69
C ALA A 89 -7.14 -9.41 0.27
N PHE A 90 -7.24 -9.76 1.56
CA PHE A 90 -7.79 -8.90 2.60
C PHE A 90 -6.99 -7.60 2.73
N ILE A 91 -5.65 -7.67 2.80
CA ILE A 91 -4.79 -6.49 2.87
C ILE A 91 -4.99 -5.60 1.63
N ARG A 92 -5.06 -6.19 0.43
CA ARG A 92 -5.36 -5.43 -0.79
C ARG A 92 -6.71 -4.76 -0.74
N PHE A 93 -7.74 -5.51 -0.36
CA PHE A 93 -9.11 -5.01 -0.28
C PHE A 93 -9.21 -3.82 0.69
N PHE A 94 -8.71 -3.98 1.91
CA PHE A 94 -8.74 -2.92 2.93
C PHE A 94 -7.92 -1.69 2.51
N THR A 95 -6.70 -1.89 1.99
CA THR A 95 -5.87 -0.77 1.55
C THR A 95 -6.50 -0.01 0.37
N ASN A 96 -7.16 -0.72 -0.54
CA ASN A 96 -7.86 -0.10 -1.67
C ASN A 96 -9.08 0.69 -1.20
N LYS A 97 -9.81 0.20 -0.19
CA LYS A 97 -10.94 0.92 0.40
C LYS A 97 -10.49 2.17 1.16
N ALA A 98 -9.44 2.05 1.96
CA ALA A 98 -8.83 3.20 2.64
C ALA A 98 -8.30 4.24 1.64
N LYS A 99 -7.72 3.79 0.53
CA LYS A 99 -7.28 4.67 -0.56
C LYS A 99 -8.47 5.42 -1.18
N GLU A 100 -9.58 4.74 -1.42
CA GLU A 100 -10.80 5.34 -1.96
C GLU A 100 -11.31 6.45 -1.02
N GLN A 101 -11.39 6.18 0.29
CA GLN A 101 -11.80 7.16 1.31
C GLN A 101 -10.85 8.37 1.37
N CYS A 102 -9.55 8.11 1.43
CA CYS A 102 -8.51 9.14 1.47
C CYS A 102 -8.56 10.04 0.21
N HIS A 103 -8.79 9.46 -0.97
CA HIS A 103 -8.94 10.21 -2.22
C HIS A 103 -10.23 11.02 -2.28
N GLN A 104 -11.34 10.53 -1.71
CA GLN A 104 -12.58 11.30 -1.61
C GLN A 104 -12.40 12.58 -0.77
N ASP A 105 -11.51 12.53 0.22
CA ASP A 105 -11.13 13.68 1.04
C ASP A 105 -9.98 14.51 0.43
N CYS A 106 -9.64 14.30 -0.84
CA CYS A 106 -8.55 14.97 -1.55
C CYS A 106 -7.17 14.84 -0.87
N ARG A 107 -6.93 13.75 -0.14
CA ARG A 107 -5.66 13.44 0.51
C ARG A 107 -4.89 12.38 -0.30
N ILE A 108 -3.57 12.41 -0.18
CA ILE A 108 -2.66 11.42 -0.79
C ILE A 108 -2.01 10.49 0.23
N THR A 109 -2.15 10.80 1.51
CA THR A 109 -1.59 10.03 2.63
C THR A 109 -2.73 9.32 3.33
N ILE A 110 -2.73 7.99 3.27
CA ILE A 110 -3.66 7.17 4.04
C ILE A 110 -3.33 7.32 5.53
N THR A 111 -4.34 7.68 6.30
CA THR A 111 -4.31 7.88 7.75
C THR A 111 -4.98 6.71 8.47
N PRO A 112 -4.80 6.56 9.80
CA PRO A 112 -5.47 5.50 10.55
C PRO A 112 -7.00 5.59 10.48
N ASP A 113 -7.56 6.80 10.43
CA ASP A 113 -9.01 7.02 10.32
C ASP A 113 -9.60 6.51 9.00
N ASP A 114 -8.79 6.37 7.94
CA ASP A 114 -9.23 5.79 6.66
C ASP A 114 -9.38 4.26 6.71
N MET A 115 -8.89 3.61 7.77
CA MET A 115 -8.88 2.15 7.93
C MET A 115 -9.88 1.63 8.98
N LEU A 116 -10.61 2.54 9.65
CA LEU A 116 -11.59 2.25 10.71
C LEU A 116 -13.03 2.25 10.16
#